data_AF-A0A3C1Q1B0-F1
#
_entry.id   AF-A0A3C1Q1B0-F1
#
_cell.length_a   1.000
_cell.length_b   1.000
_cell.length_c   1.000
_cell.angle_alpha   90.00
_cell.angle_beta   90.00
_cell.angle_gamma   90.00
#
_symmetry.space_group_name_H-M   'P 1'
#
loop_
_entity.id
_entity.type
_entity.pdbx_description
1 polymer ?
#
loop_
_entity_poly.entity_id
_entity_poly.type
_entity_poly.pdbx_seq_one_letter_code
_entity_poly.pdbx_strand_id
1 'polypeptide(L)'
;MLGGTELWVRLYRLLIVVLVSWLIFEKSKPNTSYSEEDFTLLFPKGVRIENEKIFNQEGDSLGYFLTTSPQCDHLKGYSGPTNLALALDKTGRLIEAQIIESSDTPDHVQSVVDDPYFWRAHLGLSLGSPGNPKIDAVTGSTLTSAAISRSIIERLGGPTTSRLFPTKILAAELPEADTIEKHPDWPGVLCVYDEGRNIVSYALRTAPSQEFLHGYQGPT
;
A
#
# COMPACT_ATOMS: atom_id res chain seq x y z
N MET A 1 -12.12 -39.36 35.28
CA MET A 1 -12.62 -38.18 36.01
C MET A 1 -11.65 -37.04 35.75
N LEU A 2 -11.94 -36.19 34.75
CA LEU A 2 -11.14 -35.01 34.46
C LEU A 2 -11.31 -34.03 35.62
N GLY A 3 -10.21 -33.73 36.32
CA GLY A 3 -10.20 -32.91 37.52
C GLY A 3 -10.79 -31.54 37.24
N GLY A 4 -11.67 -31.07 38.12
CA GLY A 4 -12.43 -29.82 37.91
C GLY A 4 -11.56 -28.62 37.56
N THR A 5 -10.30 -28.60 37.98
CA THR A 5 -9.31 -27.55 37.64
C THR A 5 -9.00 -27.46 36.14
N GLU A 6 -8.99 -28.57 35.41
CA GLU A 6 -8.68 -28.59 33.97
C GLU A 6 -9.84 -28.00 33.14
N LEU A 7 -11.08 -28.21 33.59
CA LEU A 7 -12.27 -27.63 32.98
C LEU A 7 -12.28 -26.10 33.14
N TRP A 8 -11.93 -25.61 34.34
CA TRP A 8 -11.84 -24.17 34.62
C TRP A 8 -10.77 -23.46 33.78
N VAL A 9 -9.61 -24.07 33.58
CA VAL A 9 -8.56 -23.51 32.71
C VAL A 9 -9.02 -23.47 31.24
N ARG A 10 -9.73 -24.49 30.77
CA ARG A 10 -10.27 -24.53 29.39
C ARG A 10 -11.34 -23.45 29.17
N LEU A 11 -12.25 -23.28 30.13
CA LEU A 11 -13.28 -22.22 30.09
C LEU A 11 -12.65 -20.82 30.13
N TYR A 12 -11.64 -20.61 30.97
CA TYR A 12 -10.90 -19.35 31.04
C TYR A 12 -10.19 -19.02 29.72
N ARG A 13 -9.51 -20.00 29.11
CA ARG A 13 -8.86 -19.82 27.79
C ARG A 13 -9.89 -19.51 26.69
N LEU A 14 -11.03 -20.19 26.70
CA LEU A 14 -12.08 -19.95 25.70
C LEU A 14 -12.68 -18.55 25.86
N LEU A 15 -12.87 -18.09 27.09
CA LEU A 15 -13.30 -16.72 27.39
C LEU A 15 -12.28 -15.70 26.89
N ILE A 16 -10.98 -15.90 27.13
CA ILE A 16 -9.92 -15.03 26.58
C ILE A 16 -9.98 -14.99 25.05
N VAL A 17 -10.11 -16.14 24.37
CA VAL A 17 -10.16 -16.19 22.90
C VAL A 17 -11.38 -15.44 22.38
N VAL A 18 -12.55 -15.62 23.00
CA VAL A 18 -13.78 -14.88 22.64
C VAL A 18 -13.58 -13.38 22.86
N LEU A 19 -12.96 -12.98 23.97
CA LEU A 19 -12.75 -11.57 24.31
C LEU A 19 -11.73 -10.90 23.37
N VAL A 20 -10.64 -11.60 23.05
CA VAL A 20 -9.65 -11.15 22.05
C VAL A 20 -10.26 -11.10 20.66
N SER A 21 -11.05 -12.12 20.26
CA SER A 21 -11.73 -12.15 18.98
C SER A 21 -12.77 -11.04 18.87
N TRP A 22 -13.48 -10.74 19.96
CA TRP A 22 -14.42 -9.62 20.05
C TRP A 22 -13.70 -8.26 19.96
N LEU A 23 -12.59 -8.08 20.68
CA LEU A 23 -11.75 -6.87 20.59
C LEU A 23 -11.18 -6.65 19.18
N ILE A 24 -10.73 -7.72 18.52
CA ILE A 24 -10.26 -7.66 17.13
C ILE A 24 -11.42 -7.30 16.20
N PHE A 25 -12.60 -7.90 16.39
CA PHE A 25 -13.77 -7.62 15.57
C PHE A 25 -14.29 -6.19 15.75
N GLU A 26 -14.30 -5.67 16.98
CA GLU A 26 -14.71 -4.31 17.29
C GLU A 26 -13.73 -3.28 16.73
N LYS A 27 -12.42 -3.54 16.81
CA LYS A 27 -11.38 -2.72 16.18
C LYS A 27 -11.35 -2.86 14.65
N SER A 28 -11.83 -3.99 14.12
CA SER A 28 -11.94 -4.26 12.68
C SER A 28 -13.16 -3.62 12.05
N LYS A 29 -14.09 -3.04 12.82
CA LYS A 29 -15.07 -2.13 12.23
C LYS A 29 -14.26 -0.97 11.66
N PRO A 30 -14.23 -0.77 10.32
CA PRO A 30 -13.51 0.35 9.78
C PRO A 30 -14.13 1.59 10.41
N ASN A 31 -13.32 2.37 11.14
CA ASN A 31 -13.64 3.76 11.47
C ASN A 31 -13.56 4.57 10.19
N THR A 32 -14.39 4.22 9.21
CA THR A 32 -14.63 5.01 8.02
C THR A 32 -15.62 6.08 8.43
N SER A 33 -15.09 7.07 9.14
CA SER A 33 -15.70 8.39 9.21
C SER A 33 -15.49 9.04 7.85
N TYR A 34 -16.12 8.50 6.80
CA TYR A 34 -16.23 9.23 5.54
C TYR A 34 -17.11 10.44 5.85
N SER A 35 -16.61 11.65 5.61
CA SER A 35 -17.54 12.77 5.47
C SER A 35 -18.47 12.42 4.32
N GLU A 36 -19.79 12.55 4.50
CA GLU A 36 -20.76 12.35 3.40
C GLU A 36 -20.41 13.23 2.19
N GLU A 37 -19.63 14.29 2.40
CA GLU A 37 -19.19 15.24 1.39
C GLU A 37 -18.11 14.66 0.44
N ASP A 38 -17.31 13.67 0.85
CA ASP A 38 -16.11 13.27 0.10
C ASP A 38 -16.40 12.41 -1.14
N PHE A 39 -17.41 11.53 -1.09
CA PHE A 39 -17.69 10.62 -2.22
C PHE A 39 -18.53 11.28 -3.31
N THR A 40 -19.28 12.34 -2.98
CA THR A 40 -20.16 13.02 -3.95
C THR A 40 -19.37 13.71 -5.05
N LEU A 41 -18.12 14.09 -4.77
CA LEU A 41 -17.24 14.70 -5.76
C LEU A 41 -16.90 13.74 -6.91
N LEU A 42 -16.70 12.47 -6.59
CA LEU A 42 -16.42 11.41 -7.59
C LEU A 42 -17.68 10.70 -8.08
N PHE A 43 -18.74 10.69 -7.27
CA PHE A 43 -20.04 10.12 -7.61
C PHE A 43 -21.15 11.17 -7.42
N PRO A 44 -21.34 12.10 -8.37
CA PRO A 44 -22.34 13.17 -8.24
C PRO A 44 -23.79 12.70 -8.07
N LYS A 45 -24.09 11.46 -8.49
CA LYS A 45 -25.41 10.82 -8.33
C LYS A 45 -25.51 9.93 -7.08
N GLY A 46 -24.41 9.75 -6.35
CA GLY A 46 -24.36 8.96 -5.15
C GLY A 46 -25.05 9.69 -4.01
N VAL A 47 -25.92 8.99 -3.28
CA VAL A 47 -26.61 9.54 -2.10
C VAL A 47 -26.33 8.73 -0.84
N ARG A 48 -25.79 7.52 -0.99
CA ARG A 48 -25.58 6.60 0.12
C ARG A 48 -24.37 5.70 -0.16
N ILE A 49 -23.61 5.43 0.90
CA ILE A 49 -22.50 4.49 0.92
C ILE A 49 -22.78 3.35 1.90
N GLU A 50 -22.57 2.10 1.48
CA GLU A 50 -22.60 0.93 2.37
C GLU A 50 -21.46 -0.01 2.01
N ASN A 51 -20.62 -0.40 2.98
CA ASN A 51 -19.46 -1.26 2.74
C ASN A 51 -18.63 -0.80 1.53
N GLU A 52 -18.27 0.49 1.49
CA GLU A 52 -17.53 1.14 0.39
C GLU A 52 -18.28 1.23 -0.95
N LYS A 53 -19.47 0.65 -1.07
CA LYS A 53 -20.27 0.67 -2.30
C LYS A 53 -21.19 1.88 -2.32
N ILE A 54 -21.20 2.60 -3.44
CA ILE A 54 -22.03 3.80 -3.63
C ILE A 54 -23.34 3.43 -4.34
N PHE A 55 -24.44 4.03 -3.88
CA PHE A 55 -25.78 3.87 -4.41
C PHE A 55 -26.41 5.21 -4.79
N ASN A 56 -27.21 5.22 -5.86
CA ASN A 56 -28.06 6.37 -6.22
C ASN A 56 -29.38 6.37 -5.42
N GLN A 57 -30.24 7.36 -5.70
CA GLN A 57 -31.56 7.49 -5.05
C GLN A 57 -32.48 6.30 -5.33
N GLU A 58 -32.32 5.67 -6.49
CA GLU A 58 -33.08 4.50 -6.92
C GLU A 58 -32.62 3.19 -6.26
N GLY A 59 -31.49 3.19 -5.55
CA GLY A 59 -30.89 2.00 -4.94
C GLY A 59 -29.99 1.17 -5.86
N ASP A 60 -29.72 1.64 -7.07
CA ASP A 60 -28.72 1.06 -7.98
C ASP A 60 -27.31 1.37 -7.49
N SER A 61 -26.46 0.36 -7.54
CA SER A 61 -25.03 0.55 -7.31
C SER A 61 -24.40 1.36 -8.43
N LEU A 62 -23.63 2.39 -8.08
CA LEU A 62 -22.82 3.19 -9.00
C LEU A 62 -21.39 2.64 -9.13
N GLY A 63 -20.85 2.08 -8.04
CA GLY A 63 -19.47 1.60 -7.99
C GLY A 63 -18.98 1.49 -6.55
N TYR A 64 -17.67 1.62 -6.37
CA TYR A 64 -17.01 1.59 -5.06
C TYR A 64 -16.20 2.86 -4.84
N PHE A 65 -16.19 3.34 -3.60
CA PHE A 65 -15.42 4.48 -3.13
C PHE A 65 -14.45 4.03 -2.06
N LEU A 66 -13.16 4.24 -2.30
CA LEU A 66 -12.09 3.88 -1.38
C LEU A 66 -11.26 5.12 -1.04
N THR A 67 -10.75 5.19 0.19
CA THR A 67 -9.67 6.12 0.54
C THR A 67 -8.36 5.38 0.74
N THR A 68 -7.22 6.04 0.54
CA THR A 68 -5.91 5.43 0.84
C THR A 68 -5.54 5.54 2.32
N SER A 69 -5.97 6.59 3.01
CA SER A 69 -5.81 6.70 4.47
C SER A 69 -6.88 5.89 5.21
N PRO A 70 -6.56 5.25 6.36
CA PRO A 70 -5.24 5.23 7.04
C PRO A 70 -4.30 4.11 6.56
N GLN A 71 -4.74 3.25 5.63
CA GLN A 71 -4.01 2.04 5.26
C GLN A 71 -2.63 2.34 4.63
N CYS A 72 -2.56 3.40 3.82
CA CYS A 72 -1.37 3.78 3.07
C CYS A 72 -0.59 4.94 3.73
N ASP A 73 -0.88 5.35 4.96
CA ASP A 73 -0.21 6.49 5.61
C ASP A 73 1.29 6.26 5.88
N HIS A 74 1.73 5.01 5.81
CA HIS A 74 3.13 4.64 5.88
C HIS A 74 3.90 4.98 4.58
N LEU A 75 3.20 5.20 3.47
CA LEU A 75 3.76 5.66 2.20
C LEU A 75 3.83 7.19 2.20
N LYS A 76 5.00 7.71 2.55
CA LYS A 76 5.26 9.15 2.57
C LYS A 76 5.95 9.58 1.30
N GLY A 77 5.53 10.72 0.77
CA GLY A 77 6.25 11.41 -0.30
C GLY A 77 7.44 12.17 0.28
N TYR A 78 7.56 13.45 -0.05
CA TYR A 78 8.71 14.25 0.39
C TYR A 78 8.62 14.61 1.89
N SER A 79 7.48 15.12 2.34
CA SER A 79 7.24 15.58 3.71
C SER A 79 6.20 14.78 4.48
N GLY A 80 5.32 14.04 3.79
CA GLY A 80 4.23 13.35 4.46
C GLY A 80 3.40 12.44 3.56
N PRO A 81 2.41 11.73 4.13
CA PRO A 81 1.46 10.93 3.37
C PRO A 81 0.46 11.80 2.62
N THR A 82 -0.17 11.21 1.60
CA THR A 82 -1.26 11.81 0.83
C THR A 82 -2.47 10.88 0.82
N ASN A 83 -3.60 11.38 1.29
CA ASN A 83 -4.88 10.68 1.26
C ASN A 83 -5.59 10.93 -0.07
N LEU A 84 -5.94 9.84 -0.75
CA LEU A 84 -6.57 9.83 -2.06
C LEU A 84 -7.97 9.26 -1.96
N ALA A 85 -8.93 9.87 -2.67
CA ALA A 85 -10.21 9.26 -3.00
C ALA A 85 -10.06 8.50 -4.32
N LEU A 86 -10.53 7.26 -4.34
CA LEU A 86 -10.53 6.37 -5.49
C LEU A 86 -11.98 5.98 -5.82
N ALA A 87 -12.41 6.23 -7.05
CA ALA A 87 -13.66 5.74 -7.57
C ALA A 87 -13.41 4.54 -8.47
N LEU A 88 -14.13 3.46 -8.21
CA LEU A 88 -14.10 2.25 -9.02
C LEU A 88 -15.48 2.02 -9.61
N ASP A 89 -15.51 1.50 -10.84
CA ASP A 89 -16.74 1.04 -11.46
C ASP A 89 -17.28 -0.22 -10.75
N LYS A 90 -18.46 -0.68 -11.19
CA LYS A 90 -19.12 -1.89 -10.64
C LYS A 90 -18.30 -3.17 -10.84
N THR A 91 -17.29 -3.16 -11.70
CA THR A 91 -16.39 -4.28 -11.97
C THR A 91 -15.11 -4.22 -11.13
N GLY A 92 -14.93 -3.16 -10.33
CA GLY A 92 -13.74 -2.95 -9.51
C GLY A 92 -12.57 -2.35 -10.29
N ARG A 93 -12.81 -1.65 -11.41
CA ARG A 93 -11.76 -0.92 -12.13
C ARG A 93 -11.74 0.53 -11.71
N LEU A 94 -10.54 1.07 -11.47
CA LEU A 94 -10.34 2.48 -11.15
C LEU A 94 -10.79 3.36 -12.33
N ILE A 95 -11.74 4.26 -12.08
CA ILE A 95 -12.27 5.20 -13.09
C ILE A 95 -11.86 6.65 -12.80
N GLU A 96 -11.56 6.98 -11.55
CA GLU A 96 -11.12 8.31 -11.14
C GLU A 96 -10.31 8.19 -9.85
N ALA A 97 -9.31 9.05 -9.69
CA ALA A 97 -8.54 9.18 -8.46
C ALA A 97 -8.17 10.64 -8.23
N GLN A 98 -8.24 11.08 -6.98
CA GLN A 98 -7.93 12.47 -6.62
C GLN A 98 -7.36 12.57 -5.22
N ILE A 99 -6.67 13.67 -4.94
CA ILE A 99 -6.18 14.01 -3.61
C ILE A 99 -7.32 14.66 -2.81
N ILE A 100 -7.58 14.17 -1.60
CA ILE A 100 -8.53 14.79 -0.66
C ILE A 100 -7.75 15.60 0.38
N GLU A 101 -6.65 15.05 0.87
CA GLU A 101 -5.82 15.66 1.90
C GLU A 101 -4.36 15.25 1.68
N SER A 102 -3.43 16.16 1.94
CA SER A 102 -2.00 15.85 1.91
C SER A 102 -1.27 16.57 3.03
N SER A 103 -0.36 15.83 3.68
CA SER A 103 0.65 16.39 4.58
C SER A 103 2.02 16.53 3.89
N ASP A 104 2.07 16.36 2.58
CA ASP A 104 3.28 16.52 1.78
C ASP A 104 3.55 18.00 1.43
N THR A 105 4.66 18.30 0.75
CA THR A 105 5.00 19.65 0.33
C THR A 105 3.99 20.18 -0.70
N PRO A 106 3.33 21.33 -0.45
CA PRO A 106 2.27 21.84 -1.33
C PRO A 106 2.66 21.99 -2.80
N ASP A 107 3.85 22.49 -3.10
CA ASP A 107 4.33 22.68 -4.48
C ASP A 107 4.52 21.33 -5.21
N HIS A 108 4.96 20.30 -4.48
CA HIS A 108 5.10 18.95 -5.03
C HIS A 108 3.74 18.31 -5.29
N VAL A 109 2.80 18.47 -4.36
CA VAL A 109 1.42 18.03 -4.52
C VAL A 109 0.78 18.69 -5.73
N GLN A 110 0.92 20.01 -5.86
CA GLN A 110 0.35 20.77 -6.97
C GLN A 110 0.91 20.31 -8.31
N SER A 111 2.22 20.06 -8.40
CA SER A 111 2.85 19.52 -9.60
C SER A 111 2.24 18.18 -10.04
N VAL A 112 1.85 17.32 -9.09
CA VAL A 112 1.19 16.04 -9.40
C VAL A 112 -0.27 16.24 -9.80
N VAL A 113 -0.99 17.17 -9.14
CA VAL A 113 -2.36 17.54 -9.52
C VAL A 113 -2.40 18.06 -10.96
N ASP A 114 -1.42 18.87 -11.35
CA ASP A 114 -1.35 19.51 -12.67
C ASP A 114 -0.88 18.56 -13.80
N ASP A 115 -0.48 17.33 -13.48
CA ASP A 115 -0.07 16.32 -14.47
C ASP A 115 -1.20 15.33 -14.78
N PRO A 116 -2.00 15.55 -15.84
CA PRO A 116 -3.09 14.65 -16.17
C PRO A 116 -2.61 13.32 -16.79
N TYR A 117 -1.36 13.22 -17.27
CA TYR A 117 -0.82 11.96 -17.77
C TYR A 117 -0.53 11.00 -16.62
N PHE A 118 -0.03 11.53 -15.50
CA PHE A 118 0.16 10.77 -14.27
C PHE A 118 -1.14 10.11 -13.81
N TRP A 119 -2.24 10.86 -13.71
CA TRP A 119 -3.53 10.31 -13.28
C TRP A 119 -4.10 9.29 -14.27
N ARG A 120 -4.06 9.61 -15.57
CA ARG A 120 -4.54 8.71 -16.63
C ARG A 120 -3.83 7.36 -16.65
N ALA A 121 -2.55 7.30 -16.25
CA ALA A 121 -1.78 6.06 -16.20
C ALA A 121 -2.30 5.03 -15.17
N HIS A 122 -3.15 5.45 -14.22
CA HIS A 122 -3.74 4.57 -13.20
C HIS A 122 -5.14 4.09 -13.57
N LEU A 123 -5.79 4.68 -14.58
CA LEU A 123 -7.15 4.31 -14.94
C LEU A 123 -7.22 2.87 -15.45
N GLY A 124 -8.28 2.16 -15.09
CA GLY A 124 -8.54 0.78 -15.46
C GLY A 124 -7.84 -0.28 -14.60
N LEU A 125 -6.99 0.14 -13.64
CA LEU A 125 -6.39 -0.79 -12.67
C LEU A 125 -7.47 -1.51 -11.88
N SER A 126 -7.34 -2.83 -11.74
CA SER A 126 -8.33 -3.69 -11.09
C SER A 126 -8.06 -3.82 -9.61
N LEU A 127 -9.10 -3.72 -8.79
CA LEU A 127 -9.08 -4.14 -7.39
C LEU A 127 -8.69 -5.62 -7.28
N GLY A 128 -7.82 -5.93 -6.32
CA GLY A 128 -7.25 -7.26 -6.06
C GLY A 128 -6.13 -7.69 -7.02
N SER A 129 -6.02 -7.06 -8.19
CA SER A 129 -4.98 -7.38 -9.19
C SER A 129 -4.65 -6.17 -10.07
N PRO A 130 -4.12 -5.07 -9.50
CA PRO A 130 -3.77 -3.88 -10.27
C PRO A 130 -2.52 -4.12 -11.16
N GLY A 131 -1.81 -5.24 -10.97
CA GLY A 131 -0.62 -5.55 -11.75
C GLY A 131 0.57 -4.64 -11.38
N ASN A 132 1.45 -4.40 -12.35
CA ASN A 132 2.65 -3.60 -12.16
C ASN A 132 2.76 -2.51 -13.25
N PRO A 133 1.86 -1.52 -13.27
CA PRO A 133 1.87 -0.47 -14.29
C PRO A 133 3.16 0.34 -14.21
N LYS A 134 3.77 0.60 -15.37
CA LYS A 134 4.86 1.57 -15.49
C LYS A 134 4.23 2.95 -15.54
N ILE A 135 4.43 3.71 -14.48
CA ILE A 135 3.91 5.06 -14.31
C ILE A 135 5.12 5.95 -14.16
N ASP A 136 5.21 6.95 -15.02
CA ASP A 136 6.30 7.91 -15.00
C ASP A 136 6.16 8.83 -13.78
N ALA A 137 7.30 9.17 -13.19
CA ALA A 137 7.32 10.12 -12.08
C ALA A 137 7.14 11.54 -12.60
N VAL A 138 6.53 12.39 -11.77
CA VAL A 138 6.36 13.81 -12.08
C VAL A 138 7.67 14.55 -11.82
N THR A 139 8.15 15.30 -12.82
CA THR A 139 9.43 16.03 -12.73
C THR A 139 9.41 17.01 -11.57
N GLY A 140 10.46 17.00 -10.73
CA GLY A 140 10.56 17.85 -9.55
C GLY A 140 9.72 17.36 -8.35
N SER A 141 8.89 16.33 -8.52
CA SER A 141 7.98 15.79 -7.50
C SER A 141 8.03 14.26 -7.48
N THR A 142 9.22 13.70 -7.70
CA THR A 142 9.44 12.25 -7.86
C THR A 142 9.00 11.45 -6.63
N LEU A 143 9.36 11.89 -5.42
CA LEU A 143 8.99 11.16 -4.19
C LEU A 143 7.49 11.22 -3.92
N THR A 144 6.89 12.41 -4.06
CA THR A 144 5.44 12.61 -3.91
C THR A 144 4.63 11.81 -4.92
N SER A 145 4.97 11.88 -6.21
CA SER A 145 4.29 11.10 -7.26
C SER A 145 4.48 9.59 -7.09
N ALA A 146 5.67 9.14 -6.68
CA ALA A 146 5.91 7.74 -6.38
C ALA A 146 5.09 7.25 -5.17
N ALA A 147 4.99 8.04 -4.11
CA ALA A 147 4.18 7.71 -2.94
C ALA A 147 2.69 7.62 -3.30
N ILE A 148 2.16 8.60 -4.04
CA ILE A 148 0.78 8.60 -4.53
C ILE A 148 0.51 7.36 -5.40
N SER A 149 1.37 7.06 -6.36
CA SER A 149 1.21 5.89 -7.23
C SER A 149 1.21 4.58 -6.44
N ARG A 150 2.13 4.44 -5.48
CA ARG A 150 2.17 3.28 -4.57
C ARG A 150 0.93 3.18 -3.71
N SER A 151 0.42 4.29 -3.18
CA SER A 151 -0.81 4.31 -2.38
C SER A 151 -2.00 3.81 -3.20
N ILE A 152 -2.14 4.21 -4.47
CA ILE A 152 -3.18 3.69 -5.36
C ILE A 152 -3.00 2.18 -5.55
N ILE A 153 -1.80 1.73 -5.92
CA ILE A 153 -1.53 0.32 -6.22
C ILE A 153 -1.75 -0.55 -4.99
N GLU A 154 -1.23 -0.16 -3.84
CA GLU A 154 -1.36 -0.90 -2.59
C GLU A 154 -2.81 -0.93 -2.11
N ARG A 155 -3.53 0.19 -2.19
CA ARG A 155 -4.96 0.22 -1.83
C ARG A 155 -5.80 -0.67 -2.74
N LEU A 156 -5.42 -0.80 -4.01
CA LEU A 156 -6.03 -1.75 -4.94
C LEU A 156 -5.57 -3.20 -4.72
N GLY A 157 -4.73 -3.50 -3.73
CA GLY A 157 -4.24 -4.86 -3.42
C GLY A 157 -3.00 -5.28 -4.22
N GLY A 158 -2.26 -4.32 -4.78
CA GLY A 158 -1.01 -4.56 -5.49
C GLY A 158 0.20 -4.75 -4.56
N PRO A 159 1.37 -5.08 -5.13
CA PRO A 159 2.58 -5.34 -4.36
C PRO A 159 3.09 -4.08 -3.66
N THR A 160 3.52 -4.22 -2.41
CA THR A 160 4.00 -3.14 -1.52
C THR A 160 5.47 -2.77 -1.72
N THR A 161 6.18 -3.45 -2.63
CA THR A 161 7.63 -3.31 -2.83
C THR A 161 8.03 -1.95 -3.40
N SER A 162 9.11 -1.35 -2.88
CA SER A 162 9.76 -0.15 -3.43
C SER A 162 9.93 -0.24 -4.95
N ARG A 163 9.51 0.82 -5.65
CA ARG A 163 9.88 1.05 -7.06
C ARG A 163 11.01 2.05 -7.23
N LEU A 164 11.29 2.85 -6.20
CA LEU A 164 12.36 3.85 -6.20
C LEU A 164 13.73 3.18 -6.25
N PHE A 165 13.87 2.05 -5.56
CA PHE A 165 15.12 1.33 -5.47
C PHE A 165 14.94 -0.11 -5.98
N PRO A 166 15.50 -0.44 -7.17
CA PRO A 166 15.45 -1.79 -7.70
C PRO A 166 16.07 -2.79 -6.71
N THR A 167 15.35 -3.88 -6.44
CA THR A 167 15.76 -4.89 -5.45
C THR A 167 16.80 -5.88 -6.00
N LYS A 168 16.96 -5.98 -7.33
CA LYS A 168 17.90 -6.94 -7.93
C LYS A 168 19.32 -6.38 -7.89
N ILE A 169 20.19 -7.01 -7.11
CA ILE A 169 21.65 -6.89 -7.26
C ILE A 169 22.02 -7.77 -8.46
N LEU A 170 22.62 -7.17 -9.49
CA LEU A 170 23.03 -7.90 -10.69
C LEU A 170 24.47 -8.38 -10.51
N ALA A 171 24.81 -9.58 -11.01
CA ALA A 171 26.19 -10.07 -11.01
C ALA A 171 27.14 -9.09 -11.72
N ALA A 172 26.66 -8.36 -12.73
CA ALA A 172 27.44 -7.31 -13.40
C ALA A 172 27.85 -6.14 -12.48
N GLU A 173 27.18 -5.92 -11.34
CA GLU A 173 27.56 -4.92 -10.33
C GLU A 173 28.66 -5.44 -9.40
N LEU A 174 28.95 -6.74 -9.42
CA LEU A 174 29.88 -7.43 -8.55
C LEU A 174 30.86 -8.24 -9.43
N PRO A 175 32.01 -7.67 -9.81
CA PRO A 175 32.89 -8.29 -10.81
C PRO A 175 33.47 -9.66 -10.40
N GLU A 176 33.40 -10.00 -9.12
CA GLU A 176 33.84 -11.29 -8.55
C GLU A 176 32.70 -12.32 -8.43
N ALA A 177 31.47 -11.95 -8.79
CA ALA A 177 30.28 -12.78 -8.66
C ALA A 177 30.01 -13.58 -9.93
N ASP A 178 30.03 -14.91 -9.83
CA ASP A 178 29.49 -15.80 -10.86
C ASP A 178 27.99 -16.08 -10.62
N THR A 179 27.62 -16.35 -9.36
CA THR A 179 26.21 -16.62 -8.98
C THR A 179 25.83 -15.84 -7.72
N ILE A 180 24.58 -15.37 -7.67
CA ILE A 180 24.00 -14.68 -6.50
C ILE A 180 22.74 -15.41 -6.07
N GLU A 181 22.68 -15.85 -4.80
CA GLU A 181 21.52 -16.53 -4.23
C GLU A 181 21.05 -15.84 -2.93
N LYS A 182 19.84 -16.15 -2.47
CA LYS A 182 19.34 -15.61 -1.19
C LYS A 182 20.03 -16.32 -0.03
N HIS A 183 20.42 -15.56 1.00
CA HIS A 183 20.94 -16.14 2.22
C HIS A 183 19.86 -17.01 2.90
N PRO A 184 20.18 -18.22 3.38
CA PRO A 184 19.19 -19.12 3.99
C PRO A 184 18.57 -18.55 5.27
N ASP A 185 19.39 -17.89 6.10
CA ASP A 185 18.97 -17.44 7.44
C ASP A 185 18.71 -15.93 7.57
N TRP A 186 19.16 -15.11 6.61
CA TRP A 186 19.17 -13.65 6.72
C TRP A 186 18.33 -13.01 5.63
N PRO A 187 17.07 -12.66 5.92
CA PRO A 187 16.17 -12.04 4.94
C PRO A 187 16.77 -10.75 4.35
N GLY A 188 16.79 -10.65 3.03
CA GLY A 188 17.31 -9.48 2.31
C GLY A 188 18.82 -9.46 2.09
N VAL A 189 19.56 -10.43 2.65
CA VAL A 189 20.98 -10.66 2.36
C VAL A 189 21.11 -11.68 1.23
N LEU A 190 22.04 -11.43 0.32
CA LEU A 190 22.39 -12.30 -0.79
C LEU A 190 23.79 -12.90 -0.56
N CYS A 191 23.93 -14.19 -0.81
CA CYS A 191 25.22 -14.87 -0.88
C CYS A 191 25.77 -14.72 -2.28
N VAL A 192 27.04 -14.30 -2.38
CA VAL A 192 27.75 -14.12 -3.65
C VAL A 192 28.78 -15.23 -3.78
N TYR A 193 28.70 -15.99 -4.87
CA TYR A 193 29.54 -17.14 -5.15
C TYR A 193 30.50 -16.89 -6.31
N ASP A 194 31.72 -17.44 -6.21
CA ASP A 194 32.64 -17.57 -7.34
C ASP A 194 32.25 -18.75 -8.26
N GLU A 195 32.98 -18.92 -9.38
CA GLU A 195 32.83 -20.06 -10.30
C GLU A 195 33.00 -21.42 -9.60
N GLY A 196 33.73 -21.46 -8.48
CA GLY A 196 33.98 -22.64 -7.66
C GLY A 196 32.88 -22.94 -6.63
N ARG A 197 31.80 -22.16 -6.58
CA ARG A 197 30.74 -22.19 -5.55
C ARG A 197 31.22 -21.92 -4.12
N ASN A 198 32.32 -21.21 -3.96
CA ASN A 198 32.72 -20.68 -2.66
C ASN A 198 32.05 -19.32 -2.43
N ILE A 199 31.68 -19.04 -1.17
CA ILE A 199 31.15 -17.73 -0.80
C ILE A 199 32.30 -16.73 -0.81
N VAL A 200 32.23 -15.75 -1.70
CA VAL A 200 33.20 -14.66 -1.80
C VAL A 200 32.79 -13.50 -0.90
N SER A 201 31.49 -13.18 -0.88
CA SER A 201 30.96 -12.09 -0.08
C SER A 201 29.46 -12.23 0.22
N TYR A 202 28.96 -11.37 1.10
CA TYR A 202 27.53 -11.16 1.33
C TYR A 202 27.17 -9.76 0.85
N ALA A 203 26.08 -9.66 0.10
CA ALA A 203 25.56 -8.39 -0.40
C ALA A 203 24.18 -8.13 0.20
N LEU A 204 23.95 -6.91 0.66
CA LEU A 204 22.63 -6.45 1.10
C LEU A 204 22.42 -5.03 0.59
N ARG A 205 21.18 -4.69 0.24
CA ARG A 205 20.80 -3.30 -0.04
C ARG A 205 19.98 -2.77 1.12
N THR A 206 20.27 -1.53 1.50
CA THR A 206 19.44 -0.77 2.46
C THR A 206 18.04 -0.56 1.91
N ALA A 207 17.83 -0.56 0.59
CA ALA A 207 16.50 -0.61 -0.01
C ALA A 207 16.23 -1.96 -0.69
N PRO A 208 15.04 -2.56 -0.52
CA PRO A 208 13.86 -2.04 0.18
C PRO A 208 13.88 -2.29 1.70
N SER A 209 14.94 -2.88 2.25
CA SER A 209 14.99 -3.39 3.63
C SER A 209 14.85 -2.33 4.72
N GLN A 210 15.11 -1.05 4.42
CA GLN A 210 15.01 0.11 5.28
C GLN A 210 14.27 1.27 4.61
N GLU A 211 13.52 1.04 3.53
CA GLU A 211 12.78 2.13 2.86
C GLU A 211 11.71 2.75 3.78
N PHE A 212 11.26 2.01 4.80
CA PHE A 212 10.39 2.55 5.84
C PHE A 212 11.11 3.48 6.82
N LEU A 213 12.45 3.53 6.79
CA LEU A 213 13.26 4.44 7.60
C LEU A 213 13.29 5.79 6.89
N HIS A 214 12.68 6.79 7.50
CA HIS A 214 12.55 8.12 6.92
C HIS A 214 13.62 9.04 7.52
N GLY A 215 14.35 9.73 6.64
CA GLY A 215 15.25 10.81 7.01
C GLY A 215 14.50 12.12 7.25
N TYR A 216 15.20 13.25 7.14
CA TYR A 216 14.59 14.58 7.30
C TYR A 216 13.47 14.84 6.27
N GLN A 217 13.56 14.27 5.06
CA GLN A 217 12.64 14.50 3.93
C GLN A 217 12.50 13.25 3.02
N GLY A 218 11.79 12.23 3.49
CA GLY A 218 11.47 11.01 2.71
C GLY A 218 12.34 9.79 3.03
N PRO A 219 12.14 8.67 2.32
CA PRO A 219 12.91 7.44 2.51
C PRO A 219 14.39 7.64 2.16
N THR A 220 15.29 7.14 3.02
CA THR A 220 16.77 7.17 2.85
C THR A 220 17.36 5.87 2.36
#